data_AF-A0A1R1RC87-F1
#
_entry.id   AF-A0A1R1RC87-F1
#
_cell.length_a   1.000
_cell.length_b   1.000
_cell.length_c   1.000
_cell.angle_alpha   90.00
_cell.angle_beta   90.00
_cell.angle_gamma   90.00
#
_symmetry.space_group_name_H-M   'P 1'
#
loop_
_entity.id
_entity.type
_entity.pdbx_description
1 polymer ?
#
loop_
_entity_poly.entity_id
_entity_poly.type
_entity_poly.pdbx_seq_one_letter_code
_entity_poly.pdbx_strand_id
1 'polypeptide(L)'
;MVTRYSRRWAFGTAAVLGLSLAPAAQAQDFFSQLFGGFMHGRPPMIRMPFDDGPPMMPRVERRPRYDVGQAYCVRTCDGRYFPLASTGNQSKAESCNSFCPASATEVVYGGNIDNAATEDGKPYSELPNAFRYRDELVSGCTCNGKDSVGLAAVKIEDDPTLRKGDIVAGKDGLMSVSRPDRRGAQLNFTPAPDRIRAKYGRPAVVARE
;
A
#
# COMPACT_ATOMS: atom_id res chain seq x y z
N MET A 1 66.56 24.31 86.18
CA MET A 1 67.85 23.62 86.04
C MET A 1 67.64 22.41 85.14
N VAL A 2 68.42 22.32 84.05
CA VAL A 2 68.87 21.15 83.26
C VAL A 2 68.32 19.79 83.75
N THR A 3 67.80 18.84 82.95
CA THR A 3 68.55 18.06 81.94
C THR A 3 67.62 17.06 81.21
N ARG A 4 67.78 16.96 79.88
CA ARG A 4 67.83 15.77 78.96
C ARG A 4 67.30 14.41 79.48
N TYR A 5 66.72 13.48 78.69
CA TYR A 5 67.20 12.96 77.40
C TYR A 5 66.25 11.87 76.83
N SER A 6 66.05 11.87 75.51
CA SER A 6 65.81 10.70 74.61
C SER A 6 64.56 9.80 74.87
N ARG A 7 63.93 9.17 73.87
CA ARG A 7 64.49 8.45 72.73
C ARG A 7 63.31 8.14 71.78
N ARG A 8 63.55 8.42 70.48
CA ARG A 8 62.99 7.95 69.19
C ARG A 8 61.76 7.01 69.21
N TRP A 9 60.92 6.98 68.19
CA TRP A 9 61.05 6.05 67.05
C TRP A 9 60.21 6.55 65.86
N ALA A 10 60.74 6.30 64.66
CA ALA A 10 60.18 6.69 63.38
C ALA A 10 59.04 5.75 62.95
N PHE A 11 58.01 6.32 62.29
CA PHE A 11 57.12 5.57 61.41
C PHE A 11 56.99 6.33 60.10
N GLY A 12 57.46 5.70 59.02
CA GLY A 12 57.33 6.17 57.66
C GLY A 12 55.94 5.84 57.11
N THR A 13 55.45 6.69 56.21
CA THR A 13 54.27 6.43 55.37
C THR A 13 54.73 6.40 53.91
N ALA A 14 54.63 5.23 53.28
CA ALA A 14 54.77 5.07 51.83
C ALA A 14 53.36 4.88 51.25
N ALA A 15 52.93 5.80 50.39
CA ALA A 15 51.70 5.71 49.63
C ALA A 15 51.91 4.79 48.43
N VAL A 16 51.07 3.75 48.29
CA VAL A 16 51.05 2.88 47.11
C VAL A 16 49.92 3.35 46.18
N LEU A 17 50.29 3.83 44.99
CA LEU A 17 49.40 4.09 43.86
C LEU A 17 49.04 2.76 43.19
N GLY A 18 47.79 2.32 43.31
CA GLY A 18 47.23 1.22 42.52
C GLY A 18 46.39 1.75 41.37
N LEU A 19 46.88 1.63 40.12
CA LEU A 19 46.04 1.76 38.93
C LEU A 19 45.33 0.42 38.68
N SER A 20 44.03 0.35 38.96
CA SER A 20 43.17 -0.75 38.54
C SER A 20 42.63 -0.49 37.13
N LEU A 21 43.09 -1.28 36.14
CA LEU A 21 42.41 -1.42 34.85
C LEU A 21 41.12 -2.25 35.06
N ALA A 22 39.97 -1.59 35.14
CA ALA A 22 38.68 -2.27 35.12
C ALA A 22 38.34 -2.71 33.68
N PRO A 23 37.86 -3.94 33.46
CA PRO A 23 37.29 -4.32 32.17
C PRO A 23 36.01 -3.51 31.91
N ALA A 24 35.83 -3.07 30.66
CA ALA A 24 34.62 -2.38 30.23
C ALA A 24 33.39 -3.27 30.50
N ALA A 25 32.50 -2.83 31.38
CA ALA A 25 31.20 -3.42 31.56
C ALA A 25 30.40 -3.23 30.25
N GLN A 26 30.31 -4.27 29.43
CA GLN A 26 29.38 -4.34 28.31
C GLN A 26 27.99 -4.53 28.91
N ALA A 27 27.28 -3.43 29.16
CA ALA A 27 25.86 -3.48 29.45
C ALA A 27 25.16 -4.00 28.18
N GLN A 28 24.86 -5.29 28.14
CA GLN A 28 23.91 -5.78 27.14
C GLN A 28 22.54 -5.26 27.55
N ASP A 29 22.04 -4.29 26.77
CA ASP A 29 20.77 -3.63 27.01
C ASP A 29 19.65 -4.65 27.16
N PHE A 30 18.95 -4.56 28.29
CA PHE A 30 17.75 -5.32 28.63
C PHE A 30 16.71 -5.35 27.48
N PHE A 31 16.60 -4.26 26.72
CA PHE A 31 15.72 -4.17 25.55
C PHE A 31 16.15 -5.08 24.38
N SER A 32 17.44 -5.41 24.27
CA SER A 32 17.96 -6.35 23.26
C SER A 32 17.54 -7.79 23.54
N GLN A 33 17.39 -8.17 24.81
CA GLN A 33 16.89 -9.50 25.21
C GLN A 33 15.35 -9.59 25.15
N LEU A 34 14.63 -8.48 25.39
CA LEU A 34 13.16 -8.46 25.36
C LEU A 34 12.58 -8.39 23.94
N PHE A 35 13.23 -7.68 22.99
CA PHE A 35 12.70 -7.48 21.64
C PHE A 35 13.58 -8.06 20.52
N GLY A 36 14.83 -8.47 20.80
CA GLY A 36 15.76 -9.02 19.80
C GLY A 36 15.57 -10.51 19.49
N GLY A 37 14.71 -11.23 20.22
CA GLY A 37 14.50 -12.66 20.05
C GLY A 37 13.71 -13.09 18.80
N PHE A 38 13.16 -12.15 18.02
CA PHE A 38 12.20 -12.49 16.97
C PHE A 38 12.76 -12.60 15.56
N MET A 39 14.06 -12.39 15.33
CA MET A 39 14.58 -12.31 13.96
C MET A 39 15.74 -13.26 13.60
N HIS A 40 16.19 -14.17 14.45
CA HIS A 40 17.23 -15.15 14.08
C HIS A 40 16.85 -16.60 14.38
N GLY A 41 15.74 -17.04 13.81
CA GLY A 41 15.42 -18.46 13.67
C GLY A 41 14.91 -18.76 12.27
N ARG A 42 15.74 -19.39 11.43
CA ARG A 42 15.16 -20.23 10.38
C ARG A 42 14.40 -21.34 11.12
N PRO A 43 13.09 -21.50 10.93
CA PRO A 43 12.38 -22.59 11.59
C PRO A 43 12.98 -23.92 11.12
N PRO A 44 13.24 -24.88 12.02
CA PRO A 44 13.64 -26.21 11.59
C PRO A 44 12.48 -26.82 10.78
N MET A 45 12.77 -27.18 9.53
CA MET A 45 11.81 -27.91 8.72
C MET A 45 11.69 -29.33 9.28
N ILE A 46 10.57 -29.63 9.93
CA ILE A 46 10.19 -30.99 10.29
C ILE A 46 9.80 -31.68 8.98
N ARG A 47 10.64 -32.60 8.50
CA ARG A 47 10.31 -33.45 7.35
C ARG A 47 9.47 -34.62 7.84
N MET A 48 8.17 -34.58 7.59
CA MET A 48 7.29 -35.70 7.92
C MET A 48 7.57 -36.89 6.97
N PRO A 49 7.49 -38.15 7.41
CA PRO A 49 7.92 -39.32 6.63
C PRO A 49 7.14 -39.62 5.33
N PHE A 50 6.10 -38.84 5.03
CA PHE A 50 5.21 -39.03 3.86
C PHE A 50 5.15 -37.79 2.96
N ASP A 51 6.09 -36.85 3.09
CA ASP A 51 6.11 -35.60 2.31
C ASP A 51 7.08 -35.74 1.11
N ASP A 52 6.56 -36.24 -0.01
CA ASP A 52 7.19 -36.08 -1.32
C ASP A 52 6.95 -34.63 -1.76
N GLY A 53 7.89 -33.76 -1.37
CA GLY A 53 7.75 -32.31 -1.46
C GLY A 53 7.34 -31.77 -2.84
N PRO A 54 6.72 -30.59 -2.89
CA PRO A 54 6.20 -30.03 -4.13
C PRO A 54 7.33 -29.85 -5.16
N PRO A 55 7.09 -30.14 -6.46
CA PRO A 55 8.11 -29.96 -7.48
C PRO A 55 8.56 -28.51 -7.48
N MET A 56 9.89 -28.29 -7.44
CA MET A 56 10.49 -26.98 -7.61
C MET A 56 10.05 -26.40 -8.95
N MET A 57 9.02 -25.56 -8.94
CA MET A 57 8.72 -24.71 -10.07
C MET A 57 9.93 -23.78 -10.27
N PRO A 58 10.48 -23.67 -11.49
CA PRO A 58 11.51 -22.70 -11.74
C PRO A 58 10.94 -21.34 -11.35
N ARG A 59 11.60 -20.69 -10.39
CA ARG A 59 11.34 -19.30 -10.04
C ARG A 59 11.47 -18.53 -11.33
N VAL A 60 10.34 -18.17 -11.94
CA VAL A 60 10.33 -17.16 -13.00
C VAL A 60 10.95 -15.95 -12.32
N GLU A 61 12.21 -15.68 -12.64
CA GLU A 61 12.84 -14.42 -12.34
C GLU A 61 11.88 -13.37 -12.88
N ARG A 62 11.13 -12.76 -11.97
CA ARG A 62 10.52 -11.47 -12.23
C ARG A 62 11.71 -10.58 -12.54
N ARG A 63 12.01 -10.46 -13.85
CA ARG A 63 12.82 -9.39 -14.38
C ARG A 63 12.40 -8.14 -13.62
N PRO A 64 13.33 -7.36 -13.05
CA PRO A 64 12.99 -6.07 -12.47
C PRO A 64 12.39 -5.27 -13.63
N ARG A 65 11.06 -5.26 -13.71
CA ARG A 65 10.36 -4.19 -14.40
C ARG A 65 10.78 -2.98 -13.61
N TYR A 66 11.36 -1.98 -14.26
CA TYR A 66 11.31 -0.63 -13.74
C TYR A 66 9.89 -0.45 -13.21
N ASP A 67 9.78 -0.31 -11.89
CA ASP A 67 8.50 -0.16 -11.22
C ASP A 67 7.96 1.18 -11.73
N VAL A 68 7.17 1.12 -12.79
CA VAL A 68 6.32 2.24 -13.18
C VAL A 68 5.37 2.35 -12.03
N GLY A 69 5.74 3.20 -11.06
CA GLY A 69 5.10 3.27 -9.75
C GLY A 69 3.59 3.40 -9.88
N GLN A 70 2.87 2.99 -8.85
CA GLN A 70 1.42 3.12 -8.78
C GLN A 70 0.99 4.53 -9.20
N ALA A 71 0.05 4.60 -10.15
CA ALA A 71 -0.56 5.85 -10.58
C ALA A 71 -1.72 6.18 -9.64
N TYR A 72 -1.87 7.45 -9.28
CA TYR A 72 -2.96 7.96 -8.48
C TYR A 72 -3.64 9.10 -9.21
N CYS A 73 -4.97 9.08 -9.20
CA CYS A 73 -5.78 10.22 -9.62
C CYS A 73 -5.97 11.12 -8.42
N VAL A 74 -5.58 12.38 -8.53
CA VAL A 74 -5.71 13.41 -7.48
C VAL A 74 -6.72 14.43 -7.94
N ARG A 75 -7.74 14.69 -7.11
CA ARG A 75 -8.67 15.80 -7.32
C ARG A 75 -8.03 17.09 -6.83
N THR A 76 -7.87 18.05 -7.72
CA THR A 76 -7.04 19.25 -7.46
C THR A 76 -7.67 20.25 -6.48
N CYS A 77 -8.98 20.20 -6.26
CA CYS A 77 -9.68 21.17 -5.43
C CYS A 77 -9.64 20.85 -3.92
N ASP A 78 -9.39 19.60 -3.54
CA ASP A 78 -9.26 19.15 -2.14
C ASP A 78 -8.10 18.15 -1.91
N GLY A 79 -7.36 17.82 -2.96
CA GLY A 79 -6.25 16.86 -2.92
C GLY A 79 -6.69 15.42 -2.75
N ARG A 80 -7.98 15.07 -2.77
CA ARG A 80 -8.38 13.68 -2.55
C ARG A 80 -7.84 12.78 -3.67
N TYR A 81 -7.26 11.64 -3.30
CA TYR A 81 -6.70 10.71 -4.28
C TYR A 81 -7.34 9.32 -4.24
N PHE A 82 -7.22 8.59 -5.34
CA PHE A 82 -7.49 7.16 -5.43
C PHE A 82 -6.54 6.48 -6.42
N PRO A 83 -6.20 5.20 -6.20
CA PRO A 83 -5.30 4.47 -7.09
C PRO A 83 -5.95 4.21 -8.44
N LEU A 84 -5.19 4.41 -9.51
CA LEU A 84 -5.60 4.07 -10.88
C LEU A 84 -5.12 2.67 -11.26
N ALA A 85 -6.07 1.78 -11.54
CA ALA A 85 -5.77 0.47 -12.11
C ALA A 85 -5.24 0.59 -13.55
N SER A 86 -4.68 -0.50 -14.08
CA SER A 86 -4.29 -0.58 -15.50
C SER A 86 -5.55 -0.67 -16.37
N THR A 87 -5.89 0.42 -17.06
CA THR A 87 -7.10 0.59 -17.86
C THR A 87 -6.81 0.33 -19.35
N GLY A 88 -6.32 -0.87 -19.68
CA GLY A 88 -6.13 -1.30 -21.07
C GLY A 88 -5.37 -0.29 -21.93
N ASN A 89 -6.06 0.29 -22.92
CA ASN A 89 -5.50 1.25 -23.89
C ASN A 89 -5.74 2.72 -23.53
N GLN A 90 -6.53 3.04 -22.49
CA GLN A 90 -6.79 4.44 -22.11
C GLN A 90 -5.60 5.01 -21.35
N SER A 91 -5.32 6.30 -21.55
CA SER A 91 -4.32 6.98 -20.74
C SER A 91 -4.78 7.08 -19.28
N LYS A 92 -3.83 7.22 -18.36
CA LYS A 92 -4.12 7.40 -16.93
C LYS A 92 -4.91 8.69 -16.68
N ALA A 93 -4.62 9.75 -17.43
CA ALA A 93 -5.34 11.02 -17.36
C ALA A 93 -6.79 10.89 -17.81
N GLU A 94 -7.05 10.22 -18.94
CA GLU A 94 -8.43 9.97 -19.40
C GLU A 94 -9.22 9.12 -18.39
N SER A 95 -8.57 8.10 -17.83
CA SER A 95 -9.19 7.25 -16.80
C SER A 95 -9.50 8.05 -15.52
N CYS A 96 -8.58 8.90 -15.09
CA CYS A 96 -8.78 9.79 -13.94
C CYS A 96 -9.96 10.74 -14.15
N ASN A 97 -10.04 11.36 -15.34
CA ASN A 97 -11.13 12.24 -15.72
C ASN A 97 -12.48 11.52 -15.85
N SER A 98 -12.52 10.28 -16.34
CA SER A 98 -13.78 9.53 -16.46
C SER A 98 -14.38 9.18 -15.09
N PHE A 99 -13.55 8.97 -14.08
CA PHE A 99 -14.00 8.77 -12.70
C PHE A 99 -14.38 10.08 -11.99
N CYS A 100 -13.85 11.23 -12.42
CA CYS A 100 -14.10 12.54 -11.81
C CYS A 100 -14.42 13.65 -12.82
N PRO A 101 -15.45 13.52 -13.66
CA PRO A 101 -15.80 14.50 -14.69
C PRO A 101 -16.27 15.85 -14.15
N ALA A 102 -16.76 15.91 -12.89
CA ALA A 102 -17.26 17.15 -12.28
C ALA A 102 -16.17 17.96 -11.54
N SER A 103 -14.92 17.52 -11.55
CA SER A 103 -13.80 18.20 -10.87
C SER A 103 -12.52 18.12 -11.69
N ALA A 104 -11.66 19.14 -11.58
CA ALA A 104 -10.34 19.08 -12.20
C ALA A 104 -9.46 18.06 -11.47
N THR A 105 -8.78 17.21 -12.25
CA THR A 105 -7.91 16.16 -11.72
C THR A 105 -6.52 16.20 -12.32
N GLU A 106 -5.58 15.60 -11.60
CA GLU A 106 -4.18 15.48 -11.97
C GLU A 106 -3.68 14.06 -11.63
N VAL A 107 -2.79 13.52 -12.46
CA VAL A 107 -2.23 12.19 -12.23
C VAL A 107 -0.84 12.30 -11.63
N VAL A 108 -0.60 11.57 -10.55
CA VAL A 108 0.71 11.44 -9.91
C VAL A 108 1.15 9.98 -9.87
N TYR A 109 2.45 9.74 -9.83
CA TYR A 109 3.06 8.41 -9.89
C TYR A 109 4.03 8.22 -8.73
N GLY A 110 4.01 7.04 -8.12
CA GLY A 110 4.96 6.68 -7.06
C GLY A 110 4.63 5.33 -6.41
N GLY A 111 5.57 4.76 -5.66
CA GLY A 111 5.32 3.51 -4.92
C GLY A 111 4.27 3.66 -3.80
N ASN A 112 4.16 4.86 -3.25
CA ASN A 112 3.12 5.29 -2.30
C ASN A 112 2.76 6.74 -2.61
N ILE A 113 1.54 7.15 -2.26
CA ILE A 113 1.04 8.51 -2.49
C ILE A 113 1.92 9.59 -1.84
N ASP A 114 2.47 9.33 -0.66
CA ASP A 114 3.23 10.34 0.10
C ASP A 114 4.52 10.77 -0.60
N ASN A 115 5.04 9.91 -1.50
CA ASN A 115 6.22 10.17 -2.32
C ASN A 115 5.88 10.25 -3.82
N ALA A 116 4.59 10.35 -4.17
CA ALA A 116 4.17 10.42 -5.55
C ALA A 116 4.42 11.82 -6.12
N ALA A 117 4.73 11.89 -7.41
CA ALA A 117 4.95 13.13 -8.12
C ALA A 117 4.21 13.14 -9.46
N THR A 118 3.92 14.33 -9.97
CA THR A 118 3.40 14.53 -11.32
C THR A 118 4.41 14.07 -12.36
N GLU A 119 4.00 13.97 -13.63
CA GLU A 119 4.91 13.64 -14.72
C GLU A 119 6.06 14.66 -14.86
N ASP A 120 5.80 15.92 -14.51
CA ASP A 120 6.79 17.01 -14.46
C ASP A 120 7.69 16.97 -13.21
N GLY A 121 7.49 16.00 -12.31
CA GLY A 121 8.31 15.81 -11.10
C GLY A 121 7.86 16.63 -9.89
N LYS A 122 6.72 17.33 -9.96
CA LYS A 122 6.19 18.06 -8.81
C LYS A 122 5.61 17.08 -7.78
N PRO A 123 6.06 17.08 -6.52
CA PRO A 123 5.56 16.14 -5.53
C PRO A 123 4.11 16.45 -5.18
N TYR A 124 3.34 15.41 -4.87
CA TYR A 124 1.92 15.53 -4.52
C TYR A 124 1.70 16.46 -3.31
N SER A 125 2.61 16.46 -2.34
CA SER A 125 2.58 17.37 -1.19
C SER A 125 2.71 18.86 -1.53
N GLU A 126 3.22 19.22 -2.70
CA GLU A 126 3.36 20.61 -3.17
C GLU A 126 2.18 21.06 -4.04
N LEU A 127 1.17 20.20 -4.26
CA LEU A 127 -0.05 20.63 -4.94
C LEU A 127 -0.85 21.60 -4.05
N PRO A 128 -1.54 22.61 -4.63
CA PRO A 128 -2.15 23.70 -3.85
C PRO A 128 -3.14 23.26 -2.74
N ASN A 129 -3.85 22.16 -2.94
CA ASN A 129 -4.80 21.60 -1.96
C ASN A 129 -4.40 20.20 -1.50
N ALA A 130 -3.12 19.84 -1.57
CA ALA A 130 -2.65 18.51 -1.16
C ALA A 130 -3.18 18.13 0.23
N PHE A 131 -3.71 16.92 0.36
CA PHE A 131 -4.21 16.36 1.62
C PHE A 131 -5.35 17.11 2.33
N ARG A 132 -5.88 18.20 1.77
CA ARG A 132 -6.94 19.01 2.40
C ARG A 132 -8.20 18.19 2.74
N TYR A 133 -8.51 17.17 1.95
CA TYR A 133 -9.60 16.21 2.18
C TYR A 133 -9.52 15.46 3.53
N ARG A 134 -8.34 15.44 4.18
CA ARG A 134 -8.15 14.80 5.50
C ARG A 134 -8.77 15.63 6.62
N ASP A 135 -8.83 16.95 6.44
CA ASP A 135 -9.27 17.89 7.47
C ASP A 135 -10.71 18.36 7.25
N GLU A 136 -11.13 18.54 5.99
CA GLU A 136 -12.46 19.03 5.67
C GLU A 136 -13.04 18.49 4.35
N LEU A 137 -14.38 18.57 4.24
CA LEU A 137 -15.09 18.32 2.99
C LEU A 137 -15.38 19.66 2.29
N VAL A 138 -14.63 19.94 1.22
CA VAL A 138 -14.80 21.17 0.45
C VAL A 138 -16.12 21.13 -0.33
N SER A 139 -16.98 22.15 -0.16
CA SER A 139 -18.28 22.17 -0.84
C SER A 139 -18.12 22.23 -2.36
N GLY A 140 -18.86 21.41 -3.09
CA GLY A 140 -18.78 21.37 -4.56
C GLY A 140 -17.59 20.59 -5.13
N CYS A 141 -16.62 20.17 -4.29
CA CYS A 141 -15.53 19.29 -4.69
C CYS A 141 -15.98 17.83 -4.75
N THR A 142 -16.61 17.44 -5.85
CA THR A 142 -17.17 16.09 -6.02
C THR A 142 -16.83 15.53 -7.41
N CYS A 143 -16.63 14.22 -7.50
CA CYS A 143 -16.36 13.58 -8.80
C CYS A 143 -17.64 13.40 -9.63
N ASN A 144 -18.78 13.21 -8.96
CA ASN A 144 -20.08 12.95 -9.59
C ASN A 144 -21.02 14.17 -9.63
N GLY A 145 -20.61 15.31 -9.05
CA GLY A 145 -21.41 16.55 -9.02
C GLY A 145 -22.54 16.55 -7.99
N LYS A 146 -22.65 15.53 -7.12
CA LYS A 146 -23.80 15.34 -6.22
C LYS A 146 -23.37 15.03 -4.79
N ASP A 147 -22.63 13.93 -4.62
CA ASP A 147 -22.27 13.40 -3.32
C ASP A 147 -20.89 13.91 -2.92
N SER A 148 -20.73 14.29 -1.65
CA SER A 148 -19.45 14.76 -1.09
C SER A 148 -18.33 13.72 -1.21
N VAL A 149 -18.71 12.44 -1.27
CA VAL A 149 -17.83 11.29 -1.43
C VAL A 149 -18.31 10.41 -2.57
N GLY A 150 -17.36 9.82 -3.30
CA GLY A 150 -17.65 8.87 -4.36
C GLY A 150 -17.07 9.29 -5.71
N LEU A 151 -17.00 8.30 -6.61
CA LEU A 151 -16.61 8.48 -8.01
C LEU A 151 -17.86 8.70 -8.87
N ALA A 152 -17.68 9.21 -10.08
CA ALA A 152 -18.75 9.19 -11.07
C ALA A 152 -19.11 7.75 -11.46
N ALA A 153 -20.40 7.52 -11.72
CA ALA A 153 -20.86 6.26 -12.24
C ALA A 153 -20.34 6.07 -13.67
N VAL A 154 -19.56 5.02 -13.88
CA VAL A 154 -19.18 4.57 -15.22
C VAL A 154 -20.33 3.74 -15.77
N LYS A 155 -20.77 4.05 -16.99
CA LYS A 155 -21.77 3.23 -17.68
C LYS A 155 -21.15 1.88 -18.01
N ILE A 156 -21.93 0.82 -17.90
CA ILE A 156 -21.48 -0.54 -18.21
C ILE A 156 -20.90 -0.61 -19.63
N GLU A 157 -21.51 0.10 -20.58
CA GLU A 157 -21.08 0.12 -21.97
C GLU A 157 -19.70 0.76 -22.16
N ASP A 158 -19.30 1.65 -21.24
CA ASP A 158 -18.07 2.42 -21.27
C ASP A 158 -16.99 1.85 -20.32
N ASP A 159 -17.28 0.73 -19.62
CA ASP A 159 -16.36 0.13 -18.65
C ASP A 159 -15.21 -0.62 -19.35
N PRO A 160 -13.96 -0.11 -19.29
CA PRO A 160 -12.82 -0.71 -19.97
C PRO A 160 -12.33 -2.02 -19.29
N THR A 161 -12.85 -2.36 -18.11
CA THR A 161 -12.46 -3.57 -17.39
C THR A 161 -13.21 -4.81 -17.89
N LEU A 162 -14.33 -4.63 -18.60
CA LEU A 162 -15.17 -5.71 -19.10
C LEU A 162 -14.47 -6.54 -20.18
N ARG A 163 -14.53 -7.86 -20.02
CA ARG A 163 -13.94 -8.87 -20.90
C ARG A 163 -15.00 -9.82 -21.41
N LYS A 164 -14.70 -10.47 -22.55
CA LYS A 164 -15.56 -11.51 -23.10
C LYS A 164 -15.83 -12.60 -22.06
N GLY A 165 -17.11 -12.86 -21.79
CA GLY A 165 -17.58 -13.86 -20.84
C GLY A 165 -17.91 -13.31 -19.45
N ASP A 166 -17.58 -12.04 -19.17
CA ASP A 166 -18.00 -11.38 -17.93
C ASP A 166 -19.52 -11.32 -17.86
N ILE A 167 -20.05 -11.51 -16.66
CA ILE A 167 -21.50 -11.45 -16.41
C ILE A 167 -21.82 -10.10 -15.79
N VAL A 168 -22.73 -9.38 -16.43
CA VAL A 168 -23.19 -8.05 -16.04
C VAL A 168 -24.64 -8.15 -15.59
N ALA A 169 -24.96 -7.56 -14.45
CA ALA A 169 -26.34 -7.37 -14.02
C ALA A 169 -26.89 -6.05 -14.60
N GLY A 170 -27.71 -6.16 -15.65
CA GLY A 170 -28.37 -5.04 -16.27
C GLY A 170 -29.87 -5.00 -15.97
N LYS A 171 -30.54 -3.95 -16.45
CA LYS A 171 -32.02 -3.81 -16.39
C LYS A 171 -32.76 -5.00 -17.02
N ASP A 172 -32.17 -5.61 -18.05
CA ASP A 172 -32.72 -6.73 -18.80
C ASP A 172 -32.33 -8.10 -18.19
N GLY A 173 -31.75 -8.09 -16.98
CA GLY A 173 -31.30 -9.26 -16.24
C GLY A 173 -29.79 -9.52 -16.36
N LEU A 174 -29.38 -10.77 -16.09
CA LEU A 174 -27.98 -11.18 -16.20
C LEU A 174 -27.60 -11.35 -17.67
N MET A 175 -26.67 -10.51 -18.12
CA MET A 175 -26.11 -10.50 -19.46
C MET A 175 -24.67 -10.97 -19.44
N SER A 176 -24.20 -11.58 -20.51
CA SER A 176 -22.80 -11.92 -20.74
C SER A 176 -22.19 -10.99 -21.79
N VAL A 177 -20.99 -10.49 -21.54
CA VAL A 177 -20.22 -9.70 -22.50
C VAL A 177 -19.77 -10.60 -23.65
N SER A 178 -20.27 -10.33 -24.83
CA SER A 178 -19.85 -10.94 -26.09
C SER A 178 -18.74 -10.12 -26.75
N ARG A 179 -18.02 -10.69 -27.72
CA ARG A 179 -16.90 -9.99 -28.38
C ARG A 179 -17.38 -8.65 -28.97
N PRO A 180 -16.53 -7.60 -28.95
CA PRO A 180 -16.83 -6.36 -29.66
C PRO A 180 -17.09 -6.67 -31.15
N ASP A 181 -18.02 -5.93 -31.77
CA ASP A 181 -18.21 -5.99 -33.24
C ASP A 181 -16.85 -5.74 -33.93
N ARG A 182 -16.67 -6.22 -35.17
CA ARG A 182 -15.46 -6.01 -35.97
C ARG A 182 -15.08 -4.52 -36.14
N ARG A 183 -15.98 -3.60 -35.75
CA ARG A 183 -15.80 -2.15 -35.68
C ARG A 183 -15.30 -1.61 -34.33
N GLY A 184 -14.96 -2.49 -33.38
CA GLY A 184 -14.07 -2.19 -32.25
C GLY A 184 -14.57 -1.25 -31.15
N ALA A 185 -15.79 -0.70 -31.24
CA ALA A 185 -16.19 0.42 -30.38
C ALA A 185 -17.33 0.14 -29.40
N GLN A 186 -18.04 -1.00 -29.50
CA GLN A 186 -19.20 -1.26 -28.63
C GLN A 186 -19.17 -2.69 -28.07
N LEU A 187 -19.36 -2.78 -26.75
CA LEU A 187 -19.57 -4.05 -26.05
C LEU A 187 -20.94 -4.61 -26.46
N ASN A 188 -20.95 -5.84 -26.98
CA ASN A 188 -22.19 -6.54 -27.28
C ASN A 188 -22.61 -7.36 -26.06
N PHE A 189 -23.87 -7.26 -25.67
CA PHE A 189 -24.41 -8.04 -24.56
C PHE A 189 -25.37 -9.10 -25.10
N THR A 190 -25.23 -10.32 -24.61
CA THR A 190 -26.17 -11.43 -24.87
C THR A 190 -26.72 -11.94 -23.56
N PRO A 191 -27.95 -12.47 -23.50
CA PRO A 191 -28.45 -13.10 -22.28
C PRO A 191 -27.46 -14.13 -21.73
N ALA A 192 -27.22 -14.10 -20.42
CA ALA A 192 -26.32 -15.06 -19.80
C ALA A 192 -26.84 -16.50 -19.98
N PRO A 193 -25.98 -17.52 -19.98
CA PRO A 193 -26.40 -18.92 -20.13
C PRO A 193 -27.43 -19.32 -19.07
N ASP A 194 -28.40 -20.17 -19.44
CA ASP A 194 -29.52 -20.54 -18.55
C ASP A 194 -29.07 -21.12 -17.21
N ARG A 195 -27.95 -21.86 -17.17
CA ARG A 195 -27.34 -22.35 -15.92
C ARG A 195 -26.98 -21.22 -14.94
N ILE A 196 -26.49 -20.09 -15.46
CA ILE A 196 -26.08 -18.93 -14.66
C ILE A 196 -27.33 -18.17 -14.22
N ARG A 197 -28.28 -17.98 -15.14
CA ARG A 197 -29.58 -17.34 -14.84
C ARG A 197 -30.38 -18.15 -13.82
N ALA A 198 -30.37 -19.48 -13.89
CA ALA A 198 -31.04 -20.34 -12.90
C ALA A 198 -30.37 -20.27 -11.53
N LYS A 199 -29.04 -20.21 -11.49
CA LYS A 199 -28.27 -20.15 -10.24
C LYS A 199 -28.37 -18.78 -9.54
N TYR A 200 -28.37 -17.69 -10.30
CA TYR A 200 -28.27 -16.33 -9.76
C TYR A 200 -29.47 -15.43 -10.06
N GLY A 201 -30.52 -15.94 -10.71
CA GLY A 201 -31.73 -15.17 -11.05
C GLY A 201 -32.59 -14.79 -9.84
N ARG A 202 -32.30 -15.35 -8.67
CA ARG A 202 -32.85 -14.95 -7.37
C ARG A 202 -31.68 -14.61 -6.44
N PRO A 203 -31.05 -13.43 -6.59
CA PRO A 203 -30.01 -13.04 -5.64
C PRO A 203 -30.64 -12.99 -4.24
N ALA A 204 -29.96 -13.58 -3.26
CA ALA A 204 -30.36 -13.41 -1.87
C ALA A 204 -30.30 -11.90 -1.56
N VAL A 205 -31.45 -11.29 -1.24
CA VAL A 205 -31.51 -9.88 -0.85
C VAL A 205 -30.81 -9.78 0.50
N VAL A 206 -29.53 -9.39 0.49
CA VAL A 206 -28.67 -9.28 1.68
C VAL A 206 -28.74 -7.92 2.36
N ALA A 207 -29.41 -6.94 1.74
CA ALA A 207 -29.75 -5.66 2.36
C ALA A 207 -31.24 -5.38 2.11
N ARG A 208 -32.04 -5.44 3.18
CA ARG A 208 -33.32 -4.73 3.26
C ARG A 208 -33.07 -3.49 4.10
N GLU A 209 -33.53 -2.34 3.61
CA GLU A 209 -33.53 -1.07 4.34
C GLU A 209 -34.28 -1.18 5.68
#